data_AF-A0AAD7AW24-F1
#
_entry.id   AF-A0AAD7AW24-F1
#
_cell.length_a   1.000
_cell.length_b   1.000
_cell.length_c   1.000
_cell.angle_alpha   90.00
_cell.angle_beta   90.00
_cell.angle_gamma   90.00
#
_symmetry.space_group_name_H-M   'P 1'
#
loop_
_entity.id
_entity.type
_entity.pdbx_description
1 polymer ?
#
loop_
_entity_poly.entity_id
_entity_poly.type
_entity_poly.pdbx_seq_one_letter_code
_entity_poly.pdbx_strand_id
1 'polypeptide(L)'
;MAATPPLASARGTQVLDSIVTVLSLAKAGVTGIGLPVEPVVNGVYELAQKISTMKSNKEGLAALEKSLTNLAAIDISGADGDLKDRLEAISSKFRARAEKCKLLGGKSRINRLFRSQKDKEEIAEIRELIAADIHEFTFSGNISIEKLVRDLLLKADKNILEKLKSSPARYNAANTPEKCMDGTRVDIINNIVSRLVDPPDPDQRVVILSGSAGSGKSTIAKSVASILAEQKNVLAASFFFAWDTAERNHIKSLPTTLAQQLADYDDRFCRLLVKLITEDRTGILDMDPHLQFQKLVVELLAQMPPIQTPWIICLDALDECGKDRGALCLRWLSDNMGKIP
;
A
#
# COMPACT_ATOMS: atom_id res chain seq x y z
N MET A 1 -13.90 3.49 -55.68
CA MET A 1 -13.45 4.03 -54.38
C MET A 1 -13.90 3.05 -53.31
N ALA A 2 -12.97 2.31 -52.73
CA ALA A 2 -13.25 1.39 -51.63
C ALA A 2 -13.49 2.22 -50.36
N ALA A 3 -14.68 2.09 -49.77
CA ALA A 3 -15.00 2.75 -48.51
C ALA A 3 -14.13 2.16 -47.40
N THR A 4 -13.28 2.99 -46.79
CA THR A 4 -12.58 2.70 -45.55
C THR A 4 -13.61 2.43 -44.45
N PRO A 5 -13.47 1.34 -43.66
CA PRO A 5 -14.38 1.08 -42.55
C PRO A 5 -14.19 2.14 -41.46
N PRO A 6 -15.25 2.45 -40.68
CA PRO A 6 -15.19 3.54 -39.70
C PRO A 6 -14.26 3.18 -38.53
N LEU A 7 -13.26 4.03 -38.27
CA LEU A 7 -12.25 3.89 -37.20
C LEU A 7 -12.83 3.65 -35.79
N ALA A 8 -14.11 3.95 -35.55
CA ALA A 8 -14.78 3.73 -34.27
C ALA A 8 -15.05 2.24 -33.98
N SER A 9 -15.34 1.41 -34.99
CA SER A 9 -15.68 0.00 -34.77
C SER A 9 -14.47 -0.86 -34.42
N ALA A 10 -13.27 -0.45 -34.83
CA ALA A 10 -12.02 -1.18 -34.56
C ALA A 10 -11.54 -1.00 -33.11
N ARG A 11 -11.82 0.15 -32.47
CA ARG A 11 -11.48 0.39 -31.06
C ARG A 11 -12.42 -0.35 -30.09
N GLY A 12 -13.72 -0.41 -30.39
CA GLY A 12 -14.70 -1.12 -29.56
C GLY A 12 -14.45 -2.63 -29.45
N THR A 13 -14.07 -3.28 -30.56
CA THR A 13 -13.69 -4.71 -30.55
C THR A 13 -12.40 -4.97 -29.77
N GLN A 14 -11.39 -4.10 -29.88
CA GLN A 14 -10.11 -4.25 -29.18
C GLN A 14 -10.25 -4.17 -27.65
N VAL A 15 -11.15 -3.31 -27.17
CA VAL A 15 -11.48 -3.18 -25.74
C VAL A 15 -12.21 -4.44 -25.24
N LEU A 16 -13.17 -4.96 -26.01
CA LEU A 16 -13.89 -6.19 -25.65
C LEU A 16 -12.98 -7.42 -25.59
N ASP A 17 -12.04 -7.57 -26.52
CA ASP A 17 -11.08 -8.68 -26.52
C ASP A 17 -10.17 -8.65 -25.28
N SER A 18 -9.77 -7.44 -24.86
CA SER A 18 -9.01 -7.22 -23.63
C SER A 18 -9.82 -7.61 -22.38
N ILE A 19 -11.10 -7.21 -22.33
CA ILE A 19 -12.03 -7.57 -21.24
C ILE A 19 -12.23 -9.09 -21.15
N VAL A 20 -12.42 -9.76 -22.29
CA VAL A 20 -12.58 -11.23 -22.34
C VAL A 20 -11.33 -11.93 -21.79
N THR A 21 -10.15 -11.39 -22.07
CA THR A 21 -8.88 -11.92 -21.55
C THR A 21 -8.78 -11.78 -20.03
N VAL A 22 -9.14 -10.62 -19.48
CA VAL A 22 -9.13 -10.41 -18.02
C VAL A 22 -10.17 -11.31 -17.33
N LEU A 23 -11.37 -11.42 -17.90
CA LEU A 23 -12.44 -12.27 -17.37
C LEU A 23 -12.12 -13.76 -17.46
N SER A 24 -11.33 -14.21 -18.44
CA SER A 24 -10.90 -15.61 -18.52
C SER A 24 -9.94 -15.98 -17.39
N LEU A 25 -9.02 -15.07 -17.04
CA LEU A 25 -8.13 -15.22 -15.88
C LEU A 25 -8.93 -15.20 -14.57
N ALA A 26 -9.87 -14.25 -14.43
CA ALA A 26 -10.74 -14.17 -13.26
C ALA A 26 -11.57 -15.46 -13.10
N LYS A 27 -12.14 -15.96 -14.20
CA LYS A 27 -12.87 -17.24 -14.24
C LYS A 27 -12.00 -18.39 -13.76
N ALA A 28 -10.80 -18.54 -14.31
CA ALA A 28 -9.86 -19.59 -13.88
C ALA A 28 -9.54 -19.50 -12.38
N GLY A 29 -9.42 -18.27 -11.86
CA GLY A 29 -9.13 -18.02 -10.45
C GLY A 29 -10.29 -18.27 -9.47
N VAL A 30 -11.54 -18.33 -9.94
CA VAL A 30 -12.71 -18.61 -9.06
C VAL A 30 -13.31 -19.99 -9.27
N THR A 31 -13.00 -20.66 -10.39
CA THR A 31 -13.62 -21.94 -10.75
C THR A 31 -13.32 -23.02 -9.71
N GLY A 32 -14.36 -23.63 -9.17
CA GLY A 32 -14.25 -24.77 -8.25
C GLY A 32 -13.82 -24.41 -6.82
N ILE A 33 -13.75 -23.12 -6.50
CA ILE A 33 -13.45 -22.63 -5.15
C ILE A 33 -14.76 -22.44 -4.35
N GLY A 34 -15.92 -22.40 -5.01
CA GLY A 34 -17.22 -22.24 -4.36
C GLY A 34 -17.45 -20.84 -3.82
N LEU A 35 -16.80 -19.83 -4.41
CA LEU A 35 -16.98 -18.44 -4.02
C LEU A 35 -18.34 -17.91 -4.51
N PRO A 36 -19.05 -17.09 -3.72
CA PRO A 36 -20.33 -16.49 -4.13
C PRO A 36 -20.29 -15.71 -5.45
N VAL A 37 -19.11 -15.23 -5.85
CA VAL A 37 -18.89 -14.48 -7.11
C VAL A 37 -18.74 -15.35 -8.35
N GLU A 38 -18.49 -16.65 -8.21
CA GLU A 38 -18.19 -17.56 -9.31
C GLU A 38 -19.27 -17.57 -10.42
N PRO A 39 -20.59 -17.64 -10.11
CA PRO A 39 -21.64 -17.58 -11.13
C PRO A 39 -21.65 -16.25 -11.89
N VAL A 40 -21.33 -15.14 -11.22
CA VAL A 40 -21.31 -13.81 -11.82
C VAL A 40 -20.15 -13.68 -12.80
N VAL A 41 -18.94 -14.06 -12.38
CA VAL A 41 -17.74 -14.00 -13.24
C VAL A 41 -17.94 -14.88 -14.48
N ASN A 42 -18.48 -16.09 -14.31
CA ASN A 42 -18.80 -16.99 -15.42
C ASN A 42 -19.81 -16.37 -16.39
N GLY A 43 -20.93 -15.84 -15.88
CA GLY A 43 -21.95 -15.25 -16.74
C GLY A 43 -21.47 -13.96 -17.43
N VAL A 44 -20.69 -13.10 -16.76
CA VAL A 44 -20.15 -11.88 -17.35
C VAL A 44 -19.13 -12.21 -18.44
N TYR A 45 -18.30 -13.24 -18.24
CA TYR A 45 -17.41 -13.78 -19.26
C TYR A 45 -18.17 -14.25 -20.51
N GLU A 46 -19.20 -15.08 -20.32
CA GLU A 46 -20.04 -15.57 -21.42
C GLU A 46 -20.79 -14.45 -22.14
N LEU A 47 -21.27 -13.45 -21.40
CA LEU A 47 -21.90 -12.26 -21.96
C LEU A 47 -20.92 -11.46 -22.80
N ALA A 48 -19.69 -11.23 -22.32
CA ALA A 48 -18.65 -10.52 -23.06
C ALA A 48 -18.28 -11.25 -24.37
N GLN A 49 -18.10 -12.58 -24.33
CA GLN A 49 -17.86 -13.40 -25.53
C GLN A 49 -19.03 -13.35 -26.52
N LYS A 50 -20.27 -13.37 -26.02
CA LYS A 50 -21.45 -13.25 -26.86
C LYS A 50 -21.50 -11.86 -27.51
N ILE A 51 -21.20 -10.80 -26.77
CA ILE A 51 -21.17 -9.43 -27.30
C ILE A 51 -20.08 -9.27 -28.36
N SER A 52 -18.92 -9.91 -28.25
CA SER A 52 -17.86 -9.79 -29.27
C SER A 52 -18.19 -10.52 -30.58
N THR A 53 -18.92 -11.63 -30.52
CA THR A 53 -19.19 -12.51 -31.68
C THR A 53 -20.55 -12.29 -32.36
N MET A 54 -21.47 -11.60 -31.70
CA MET A 54 -22.85 -11.44 -32.13
C MET A 54 -23.01 -10.54 -33.38
N LYS A 55 -24.01 -10.84 -34.22
CA LYS A 55 -24.51 -9.94 -35.27
C LYS A 55 -25.65 -9.06 -34.75
N SER A 56 -25.73 -7.79 -35.18
CA SER A 56 -26.80 -6.87 -34.78
C SER A 56 -28.14 -7.22 -35.43
N ASN A 57 -28.80 -8.25 -34.91
CA ASN A 57 -30.07 -8.80 -35.41
C ASN A 57 -31.03 -9.17 -34.25
N LYS A 58 -32.25 -9.60 -34.60
CA LYS A 58 -33.31 -9.91 -33.64
C LYS A 58 -33.01 -11.14 -32.76
N GLU A 59 -32.42 -12.18 -33.34
CA GLU A 59 -32.04 -13.40 -32.61
C GLU A 59 -30.99 -13.10 -31.55
N GLY A 60 -30.01 -12.28 -31.93
CA GLY A 60 -29.02 -11.79 -31.00
C GLY A 60 -29.65 -10.98 -29.87
N LEU A 61 -30.55 -10.03 -30.17
CA LEU A 61 -31.25 -9.23 -29.15
C LEU A 61 -31.93 -10.10 -28.09
N ALA A 62 -32.63 -11.15 -28.52
CA ALA A 62 -33.27 -12.12 -27.61
C ALA A 62 -32.22 -12.92 -26.80
N ALA A 63 -31.08 -13.26 -27.41
CA ALA A 63 -29.99 -13.95 -26.73
C ALA A 63 -29.29 -13.06 -25.68
N LEU A 64 -29.17 -11.75 -25.92
CA LEU A 64 -28.66 -10.77 -24.96
C LEU A 64 -29.65 -10.55 -23.81
N GLU A 65 -30.94 -10.34 -24.13
CA GLU A 65 -32.00 -10.20 -23.13
C GLU A 65 -32.00 -11.36 -22.13
N LYS A 66 -31.93 -12.60 -22.63
CA LYS A 66 -31.86 -13.79 -21.79
C LYS A 66 -30.61 -13.81 -20.90
N SER A 67 -29.43 -13.53 -21.47
CA SER A 67 -28.18 -13.50 -20.72
C SER A 67 -28.18 -12.43 -19.62
N LEU A 68 -28.65 -11.22 -19.93
CA LEU A 68 -28.74 -10.10 -18.98
C LEU A 68 -29.73 -10.38 -17.85
N THR A 69 -30.91 -10.94 -18.19
CA THR A 69 -31.93 -11.32 -17.20
C THR A 69 -31.39 -12.38 -16.24
N ASN A 70 -30.73 -13.41 -16.76
CA ASN A 70 -30.12 -14.46 -15.94
C ASN A 70 -29.04 -13.90 -15.01
N LEU A 71 -28.14 -13.05 -15.53
CA LEU A 71 -27.08 -12.41 -14.74
C LEU A 71 -27.63 -11.49 -13.64
N ALA A 72 -28.69 -10.73 -13.94
CA ALA A 72 -29.33 -9.86 -12.99
C ALA A 72 -30.13 -10.60 -11.90
N ALA A 73 -30.38 -11.90 -12.08
CA ALA A 73 -31.09 -12.75 -11.14
C ALA A 73 -30.16 -13.66 -10.31
N ILE A 74 -28.83 -13.56 -10.51
CA ILE A 74 -27.87 -14.30 -9.70
C ILE A 74 -28.03 -13.89 -8.24
N ASP A 75 -28.05 -14.89 -7.36
CA ASP A 75 -28.04 -14.66 -5.93
C ASP A 75 -26.69 -14.06 -5.50
N ILE A 76 -26.74 -12.87 -4.92
CA ILE A 76 -25.58 -12.11 -4.43
C ILE A 76 -25.57 -12.04 -2.91
N SER A 77 -26.40 -12.83 -2.22
CA SER A 77 -26.52 -12.84 -0.75
C SER A 77 -25.20 -13.20 -0.04
N GLY A 78 -24.31 -13.94 -0.69
CA GLY A 78 -22.97 -14.27 -0.19
C GLY A 78 -21.91 -13.19 -0.41
N ALA A 79 -22.25 -12.05 -1.03
CA ALA A 79 -21.33 -10.91 -1.18
C ALA A 79 -21.55 -9.86 -0.08
N ASP A 80 -20.47 -9.19 0.31
CA ASP A 80 -20.47 -8.10 1.28
C ASP A 80 -19.67 -6.87 0.79
N GLY A 81 -19.80 -5.76 1.52
CA GLY A 81 -19.05 -4.52 1.29
C GLY A 81 -19.02 -4.04 -0.17
N ASP A 82 -17.84 -3.62 -0.62
CA ASP A 82 -17.59 -3.11 -1.99
C ASP A 82 -18.06 -4.08 -3.08
N LEU A 83 -17.85 -5.37 -2.88
CA LEU A 83 -18.24 -6.38 -3.86
C LEU A 83 -19.76 -6.43 -4.02
N LYS A 84 -20.51 -6.38 -2.91
CA LYS A 84 -21.98 -6.35 -2.94
C LYS A 84 -22.49 -5.12 -3.68
N ASP A 85 -21.97 -3.93 -3.35
CA ASP A 85 -22.39 -2.67 -3.96
C ASP A 85 -22.17 -2.68 -5.49
N ARG A 86 -21.01 -3.19 -5.92
CA ARG A 86 -20.67 -3.32 -7.34
C ARG A 86 -21.55 -4.35 -8.06
N LEU A 87 -21.87 -5.46 -7.42
CA LEU A 87 -22.78 -6.48 -7.94
C LEU A 87 -24.21 -5.94 -8.08
N GLU A 88 -24.72 -5.23 -7.08
CA GLU A 88 -26.04 -4.59 -7.14
C GLU A 88 -26.12 -3.55 -8.27
N ALA A 89 -25.07 -2.73 -8.42
CA ALA A 89 -24.98 -1.72 -9.47
C ALA A 89 -25.00 -2.34 -10.88
N ILE A 90 -24.19 -3.37 -11.13
CA ILE A 90 -24.17 -4.03 -12.45
C ILE A 90 -25.46 -4.81 -12.72
N SER A 91 -26.04 -5.48 -11.72
CA SER A 91 -27.34 -6.16 -11.86
C SER A 91 -28.45 -5.16 -12.21
N SER A 92 -28.48 -3.98 -11.58
CA SER A 92 -29.44 -2.92 -11.92
C SER A 92 -29.29 -2.46 -13.38
N LYS A 93 -28.05 -2.19 -13.82
CA LYS A 93 -27.75 -1.83 -15.22
C LYS A 93 -28.20 -2.95 -16.17
N PHE A 94 -27.89 -4.21 -15.88
CA PHE A 94 -28.30 -5.35 -16.70
C PHE A 94 -29.82 -5.50 -16.82
N ARG A 95 -30.59 -5.27 -15.76
CA ARG A 95 -32.07 -5.24 -15.85
C ARG A 95 -32.55 -4.15 -16.80
N ALA A 96 -31.99 -2.95 -16.69
CA ALA A 96 -32.33 -1.85 -17.60
C ALA A 96 -31.98 -2.17 -19.06
N ARG A 97 -30.84 -2.81 -19.32
CA ARG A 97 -30.45 -3.25 -20.67
C ARG A 97 -31.36 -4.37 -21.19
N ALA A 98 -31.72 -5.34 -20.34
CA ALA A 98 -32.63 -6.43 -20.70
C ALA A 98 -34.00 -5.90 -21.13
N GLU A 99 -34.58 -4.97 -20.37
CA GLU A 99 -35.85 -4.32 -20.74
C GLU A 99 -35.73 -3.54 -22.06
N LYS A 100 -34.62 -2.81 -22.29
CA LYS A 100 -34.38 -2.15 -23.59
C LYS A 100 -34.31 -3.16 -24.74
N CYS A 101 -33.64 -4.31 -24.55
CA CYS A 101 -33.61 -5.39 -25.54
C CYS A 101 -35.01 -5.94 -25.85
N LYS A 102 -35.82 -6.19 -24.82
CA LYS A 102 -37.20 -6.68 -24.94
C LYS A 102 -38.10 -5.73 -25.73
N LEU A 103 -38.03 -4.43 -25.42
CA LEU A 103 -38.77 -3.40 -26.14
C LEU A 103 -38.40 -3.35 -27.63
N LEU A 104 -37.11 -3.47 -27.97
CA LEU A 104 -36.66 -3.53 -29.36
C LEU A 104 -37.07 -4.82 -30.07
N GLY A 105 -37.02 -5.96 -29.39
CA GLY A 105 -37.46 -7.26 -29.92
C GLY A 105 -38.97 -7.33 -30.20
N GLY A 106 -39.77 -6.61 -29.42
CA GLY A 106 -41.24 -6.55 -29.49
C GLY A 106 -41.81 -5.63 -30.58
N LYS A 107 -41.04 -4.67 -31.10
CA LYS A 107 -41.43 -3.81 -32.23
C LYS A 107 -41.60 -4.66 -33.52
N SER A 108 -42.75 -5.28 -33.74
CA SER A 108 -42.94 -6.29 -34.80
C SER A 108 -43.68 -5.78 -36.06
N ARG A 109 -43.14 -6.19 -37.21
CA ARG A 109 -43.73 -6.29 -38.57
C ARG A 109 -43.96 -5.04 -39.44
N ILE A 110 -44.66 -4.00 -39.00
CA ILE A 110 -45.08 -2.92 -39.94
C ILE A 110 -43.98 -1.86 -40.19
N ASN A 111 -43.14 -1.57 -39.19
CA ASN A 111 -42.04 -0.59 -39.30
C ASN A 111 -40.73 -1.15 -39.90
N ARG A 112 -40.64 -2.48 -40.07
CA ARG A 112 -39.38 -3.19 -40.37
C ARG A 112 -38.87 -2.95 -41.80
N LEU A 113 -39.74 -2.52 -42.71
CA LEU A 113 -39.38 -2.18 -44.10
C LEU A 113 -38.76 -0.78 -44.24
N PHE A 114 -39.00 0.13 -43.27
CA PHE A 114 -38.65 1.55 -43.37
C PHE A 114 -37.52 2.01 -42.44
N ARG A 115 -37.04 1.18 -41.50
CA ARG A 115 -36.08 1.61 -40.43
C ARG A 115 -34.90 0.66 -40.15
N SER A 116 -34.56 -0.24 -41.07
CA SER A 116 -33.52 -1.26 -40.87
C SER A 116 -32.15 -0.72 -40.44
N GLN A 117 -31.83 0.54 -40.79
CA GLN A 117 -30.61 1.23 -40.37
C GLN A 117 -30.69 1.73 -38.91
N LYS A 118 -31.82 2.33 -38.50
CA LYS A 118 -32.02 2.83 -37.14
C LYS A 118 -32.07 1.71 -36.10
N ASP A 119 -32.69 0.58 -36.43
CA ASP A 119 -32.71 -0.58 -35.54
C ASP A 119 -31.30 -1.18 -35.36
N LYS A 120 -30.46 -1.17 -36.41
CA LYS A 120 -29.05 -1.59 -36.31
C LYS A 120 -28.24 -0.66 -35.41
N GLU A 121 -28.48 0.65 -35.48
CA GLU A 121 -27.85 1.65 -34.63
C GLU A 121 -28.28 1.50 -33.16
N GLU A 122 -29.57 1.33 -32.87
CA GLU A 122 -30.09 1.09 -31.51
C GLU A 122 -29.52 -0.21 -30.91
N ILE A 123 -29.33 -1.27 -31.72
CA ILE A 123 -28.70 -2.53 -31.28
C ILE A 123 -27.21 -2.33 -31.01
N ALA A 124 -26.50 -1.60 -31.88
CA ALA A 124 -25.08 -1.30 -31.68
C ALA A 124 -24.88 -0.48 -30.38
N GLU A 125 -25.73 0.53 -30.15
CA GLU A 125 -25.71 1.34 -28.94
C GLU A 125 -25.88 0.49 -27.67
N ILE A 126 -26.83 -0.45 -27.65
CA ILE A 126 -27.01 -1.35 -26.50
C ILE A 126 -25.77 -2.21 -26.26
N ARG A 127 -25.13 -2.72 -27.32
CA ARG A 127 -23.92 -3.52 -27.19
C ARG A 127 -22.77 -2.72 -26.58
N GLU A 128 -22.58 -1.49 -27.05
CA GLU A 128 -21.58 -0.57 -26.49
C GLU A 128 -21.87 -0.24 -25.02
N LEU A 129 -23.15 -0.01 -24.68
CA LEU A 129 -23.55 0.25 -23.30
C LEU A 129 -23.30 -0.95 -22.38
N ILE A 130 -23.62 -2.18 -22.82
CA ILE A 130 -23.32 -3.38 -22.02
C ILE A 130 -21.80 -3.59 -21.90
N ALA A 131 -21.05 -3.37 -22.98
CA ALA A 131 -19.59 -3.45 -22.96
C ALA A 131 -19.00 -2.45 -21.95
N ALA A 132 -19.51 -1.22 -21.92
CA ALA A 132 -19.12 -0.20 -20.95
C ALA A 132 -19.49 -0.60 -19.52
N ASP A 133 -20.69 -1.13 -19.30
CA ASP A 133 -21.14 -1.60 -17.98
C ASP A 133 -20.24 -2.74 -17.44
N ILE A 134 -19.83 -3.69 -18.31
CA ILE A 134 -18.88 -4.76 -17.97
C ILE A 134 -17.49 -4.18 -17.70
N HIS A 135 -17.02 -3.27 -18.54
CA HIS A 135 -15.71 -2.63 -18.39
C HIS A 135 -15.61 -1.92 -17.04
N GLU A 136 -16.60 -1.10 -16.67
CA GLU A 136 -16.66 -0.40 -15.39
C GLU A 136 -16.58 -1.37 -14.19
N PHE A 137 -17.34 -2.46 -14.22
CA PHE A 137 -17.32 -3.47 -13.17
C PHE A 137 -15.97 -4.18 -13.04
N THR A 138 -15.35 -4.54 -14.17
CA THR A 138 -14.02 -5.19 -14.19
C THR A 138 -12.91 -4.24 -13.73
N PHE A 139 -12.92 -2.99 -14.20
CA PHE A 139 -11.95 -1.98 -13.83
C PHE A 139 -11.99 -1.67 -12.33
N SER A 140 -13.19 -1.41 -11.79
CA SER A 140 -13.38 -1.21 -10.36
C SER A 140 -12.94 -2.44 -9.55
N GLY A 141 -13.19 -3.64 -10.06
CA GLY A 141 -12.74 -4.89 -9.42
C GLY A 141 -11.24 -5.04 -9.34
N ASN A 142 -10.54 -4.69 -10.41
CA ASN A 142 -9.08 -4.74 -10.44
C ASN A 142 -8.47 -3.77 -9.41
N ILE A 143 -9.04 -2.58 -9.25
CA ILE A 143 -8.60 -1.61 -8.22
C ILE A 143 -8.84 -2.17 -6.81
N SER A 144 -10.03 -2.74 -6.55
CA SER A 144 -10.34 -3.35 -5.25
C SER A 144 -9.39 -4.51 -4.92
N ILE A 145 -9.05 -5.35 -5.91
CA ILE A 145 -8.07 -6.43 -5.76
C ILE A 145 -6.67 -5.86 -5.49
N GLU A 146 -6.21 -4.86 -6.25
CA GLU A 146 -4.89 -4.25 -6.05
C GLU A 146 -4.76 -3.68 -4.64
N LYS A 147 -5.81 -2.99 -4.15
CA LYS A 147 -5.87 -2.47 -2.79
C LYS A 147 -5.81 -3.60 -1.75
N LEU A 148 -6.61 -4.65 -1.92
CA LEU A 148 -6.62 -5.80 -1.01
C LEU A 148 -5.25 -6.49 -0.97
N VAL A 149 -4.61 -6.69 -2.12
CA VAL A 149 -3.26 -7.27 -2.21
C VAL A 149 -2.25 -6.40 -1.47
N ARG A 150 -2.29 -5.08 -1.67
CA ARG A 150 -1.43 -4.14 -0.92
C ARG A 150 -1.67 -4.24 0.58
N ASP A 151 -2.92 -4.27 1.03
CA ASP A 151 -3.26 -4.37 2.46
C ASP A 151 -2.80 -5.72 3.06
N LEU A 152 -2.89 -6.81 2.29
CA LEU A 152 -2.38 -8.13 2.69
C LEU A 152 -0.85 -8.14 2.79
N LEU A 153 -0.15 -7.54 1.82
CA LEU A 153 1.31 -7.40 1.87
C LEU A 153 1.75 -6.58 3.08
N LEU A 154 1.09 -5.44 3.35
CA LEU A 154 1.38 -4.62 4.54
C LEU A 154 1.16 -5.39 5.84
N LYS A 155 0.11 -6.23 5.92
CA LYS A 155 -0.12 -7.10 7.08
C LYS A 155 0.95 -8.19 7.20
N ALA A 156 1.36 -8.80 6.10
CA ALA A 156 2.41 -9.80 6.09
C ALA A 156 3.76 -9.21 6.55
N ASP A 157 4.12 -8.03 6.04
CA ASP A 157 5.32 -7.29 6.44
C ASP A 157 5.27 -6.98 7.94
N LYS A 158 4.14 -6.46 8.46
CA LYS A 158 3.96 -6.23 9.91
C LYS A 158 4.18 -7.51 10.73
N ASN A 159 3.61 -8.64 10.34
CA ASN A 159 3.80 -9.92 11.04
C ASN A 159 5.27 -10.37 11.04
N ILE A 160 6.03 -10.07 9.99
CA ILE A 160 7.47 -10.35 9.93
C ILE A 160 8.23 -9.42 10.88
N LEU A 161 7.90 -8.13 10.86
CA LEU A 161 8.52 -7.12 11.69
C LEU A 161 8.20 -7.29 13.19
N GLU A 162 7.05 -7.84 13.57
CA GLU A 162 6.72 -8.20 14.96
C GLU A 162 7.71 -9.20 15.58
N LYS A 163 8.47 -9.94 14.77
CA LYS A 163 9.55 -10.81 15.26
C LYS A 163 10.72 -9.99 15.85
N LEU A 164 10.87 -8.73 15.46
CA LEU A 164 11.83 -7.80 16.05
C LEU A 164 11.37 -7.51 17.48
N LYS A 165 12.09 -8.07 18.45
CA LYS A 165 11.91 -7.80 19.88
C LYS A 165 12.34 -6.34 20.18
N SER A 166 11.51 -5.38 19.78
CA SER A 166 11.77 -3.96 19.97
C SER A 166 11.38 -3.51 21.39
N SER A 167 12.05 -2.48 21.89
CA SER A 167 11.84 -1.90 23.22
C SER A 167 10.97 -0.64 23.13
N PRO A 168 10.15 -0.32 24.15
CA PRO A 168 9.39 0.93 24.23
C PRO A 168 10.31 2.13 24.56
N ALA A 169 11.31 2.37 23.71
CA ALA A 169 12.38 3.36 23.90
C ALA A 169 12.27 4.58 22.96
N ARG A 170 11.23 4.65 22.12
CA ARG A 170 11.01 5.81 21.25
C ARG A 170 10.82 7.06 22.10
N TYR A 171 11.23 8.24 21.61
CA TYR A 171 10.57 9.49 22.01
C TYR A 171 9.06 9.23 21.90
N ASN A 172 8.12 9.71 22.70
CA ASN A 172 6.69 9.31 22.62
C ASN A 172 6.29 7.98 23.29
N ALA A 173 7.24 7.14 23.73
CA ALA A 173 6.89 6.07 24.66
C ALA A 173 6.56 6.62 26.06
N ALA A 174 5.60 6.01 26.75
CA ALA A 174 4.97 6.52 27.97
C ALA A 174 5.93 6.83 29.14
N ASN A 175 7.08 6.14 29.22
CA ASN A 175 8.05 6.30 30.30
C ASN A 175 9.34 7.01 29.84
N THR A 176 9.29 7.80 28.78
CA THR A 176 10.43 8.64 28.37
C THR A 176 10.40 10.00 29.05
N PRO A 177 11.54 10.72 29.14
CA PRO A 177 11.58 12.06 29.70
C PRO A 177 10.48 12.97 29.15
N GLU A 178 10.03 13.92 29.98
CA GLU A 178 9.12 14.98 29.56
C GLU A 178 9.81 15.96 28.60
N LYS A 179 9.01 16.68 27.79
CA LYS A 179 9.53 17.80 26.98
C LYS A 179 9.90 18.99 27.89
N CYS A 180 10.69 19.91 27.37
CA CYS A 180 10.94 21.19 28.02
C CYS A 180 9.61 21.94 28.15
N MET A 181 9.46 22.70 29.24
CA MET A 181 8.33 23.63 29.36
C MET A 181 8.40 24.65 28.24
N ASP A 182 7.23 25.03 27.71
CA ASP A 182 7.13 26.02 26.64
C ASP A 182 7.87 27.31 27.01
N GLY A 183 8.63 27.85 26.05
CA GLY A 183 9.43 29.06 26.25
C GLY A 183 10.76 28.85 26.99
N THR A 184 11.07 27.64 27.45
CA THR A 184 12.37 27.34 28.08
C THR A 184 13.34 26.67 27.10
N ARG A 185 14.65 26.90 27.27
CA ARG A 185 15.72 26.27 26.47
C ARG A 185 15.57 26.44 24.95
N VAL A 186 14.84 27.47 24.52
CA VAL A 186 14.49 27.72 23.10
C VAL A 186 15.73 27.83 22.23
N ASP A 187 16.71 28.62 22.65
CA ASP A 187 17.91 28.88 21.84
C ASP A 187 18.72 27.61 21.56
N ILE A 188 18.93 26.77 22.58
CA ILE A 188 19.70 25.53 22.42
C ILE A 188 18.91 24.50 21.60
N ILE A 189 17.60 24.39 21.79
CA ILE A 189 16.74 23.50 20.99
C ILE A 189 16.79 23.92 19.51
N ASN A 190 16.58 25.20 19.23
CA ASN A 190 16.60 25.74 17.87
C ASN A 190 17.97 25.56 17.21
N ASN A 191 19.06 25.78 17.96
CA ASN A 191 20.40 25.56 17.46
C ASN A 191 20.65 24.09 17.08
N ILE A 192 20.21 23.14 17.92
CA ILE A 192 20.36 21.71 17.63
C ILE A 192 19.54 21.34 16.39
N VAL A 193 18.27 21.76 16.34
CA VAL A 193 17.38 21.47 15.21
C VAL A 193 17.94 22.05 13.90
N SER A 194 18.41 23.30 13.90
CA SER A 194 18.96 23.92 12.69
C SER A 194 20.21 23.19 12.20
N ARG A 195 21.10 22.76 13.10
CA ARG A 195 22.31 22.01 12.74
C ARG A 195 22.02 20.62 12.19
N LEU A 196 20.90 20.01 12.57
CA LEU A 196 20.52 18.67 12.10
C LEU A 196 19.73 18.71 10.79
N VAL A 197 18.87 19.71 10.61
CA VAL A 197 18.00 19.84 9.43
C VAL A 197 18.71 20.53 8.28
N ASP A 198 19.46 21.60 8.57
CA ASP A 198 20.16 22.45 7.60
C ASP A 198 21.62 22.64 8.04
N PRO A 199 22.45 21.56 8.01
CA PRO A 199 23.82 21.64 8.50
C PRO A 199 24.65 22.62 7.65
N PRO A 200 25.45 23.50 8.28
CA PRO A 200 26.34 24.41 7.56
C PRO A 200 27.48 23.67 6.83
N ASP A 201 27.82 22.48 7.32
CA ASP A 201 28.76 21.56 6.71
C ASP A 201 28.07 20.19 6.54
N PRO A 202 27.86 19.70 5.29
CA PRO A 202 27.25 18.40 5.05
C PRO A 202 27.98 17.23 5.71
N ASP A 203 29.28 17.38 6.00
CA ASP A 203 30.07 16.36 6.70
C ASP A 203 29.81 16.37 8.22
N GLN A 204 29.20 17.42 8.76
CA GLN A 204 28.79 17.48 10.16
C GLN A 204 27.51 16.65 10.41
N ARG A 205 27.71 15.34 10.60
CA ARG A 205 26.63 14.35 10.77
C ARG A 205 26.27 14.01 12.23
N VAL A 206 26.95 14.62 13.21
CA VAL A 206 26.77 14.33 14.64
C VAL A 206 26.66 15.62 15.45
N VAL A 207 25.68 15.65 16.35
CA VAL A 207 25.53 16.66 17.40
C VAL A 207 25.52 15.96 18.75
N ILE A 208 26.46 16.32 19.63
CA ILE A 208 26.55 15.78 20.99
C ILE A 208 26.07 16.84 21.98
N LEU A 209 25.00 16.52 22.72
CA LEU A 209 24.53 17.34 23.84
C LEU A 209 25.18 16.83 25.13
N SER A 210 26.16 17.58 25.65
CA SER A 210 26.84 17.29 26.91
C SER A 210 26.58 18.38 27.96
N GLY A 211 26.75 18.04 29.22
CA GLY A 211 26.45 18.95 30.34
C GLY A 211 26.37 18.22 31.66
N SER A 212 26.40 18.98 32.77
CA SER A 212 26.37 18.43 34.13
C SER A 212 25.12 17.57 34.39
N ALA A 213 25.21 16.66 35.37
CA ALA A 213 24.05 15.91 35.84
C ALA A 213 22.94 16.88 36.30
N GLY A 214 21.67 16.54 36.03
CA GLY A 214 20.52 17.38 36.40
C GLY A 214 20.27 18.62 35.53
N SER A 215 21.10 18.89 34.50
CA SER A 215 20.93 20.07 33.64
C SER A 215 19.74 20.01 32.65
N GLY A 216 19.02 18.88 32.59
CA GLY A 216 17.86 18.69 31.71
C GLY A 216 18.19 18.22 30.29
N LYS A 217 19.34 17.57 30.07
CA LYS A 217 19.76 17.08 28.74
C LYS A 217 18.72 16.19 28.06
N SER A 218 18.22 15.19 28.78
CA SER A 218 17.20 14.26 28.29
C SER A 218 15.88 14.96 27.94
N THR A 219 15.51 15.99 28.70
CA THR A 219 14.35 16.86 28.42
C THR A 219 14.54 17.68 27.13
N ILE A 220 15.76 18.21 26.91
CA ILE A 220 16.12 18.89 25.66
C ILE A 220 16.12 17.90 24.49
N ALA A 221 16.74 16.73 24.64
CA ALA A 221 16.76 15.67 23.63
C ALA A 221 15.35 15.23 23.24
N LYS A 222 14.46 15.06 24.23
CA LYS A 222 13.04 14.77 23.99
C LYS A 222 12.35 15.87 23.19
N SER A 223 12.58 17.13 23.53
CA SER A 223 11.98 18.28 22.84
C SER A 223 12.45 18.36 21.39
N VAL A 224 13.75 18.19 21.16
CA VAL A 224 14.36 18.12 19.83
C VAL A 224 13.73 16.97 19.04
N ALA A 225 13.70 15.75 19.59
CA ALA A 225 13.12 14.58 18.92
C ALA A 225 11.66 14.82 18.53
N SER A 226 10.85 15.41 19.41
CA SER A 226 9.47 15.77 19.10
C SER A 226 9.35 16.78 17.96
N ILE A 227 10.18 17.83 17.93
CA ILE A 227 10.18 18.81 16.82
C ILE A 227 10.55 18.12 15.50
N LEU A 228 11.58 17.28 15.53
CA LEU A 228 12.05 16.55 14.35
C LEU A 228 11.00 15.56 13.82
N ALA A 229 10.23 14.93 14.70
CA ALA A 229 9.16 14.00 14.32
C ALA A 229 7.88 14.73 13.88
N GLU A 230 7.37 15.64 14.70
CA GLU A 230 6.02 16.21 14.56
C GLU A 230 5.98 17.40 13.59
N GLN A 231 7.07 18.18 13.49
CA GLN A 231 7.09 19.43 12.71
C GLN A 231 7.94 19.34 11.45
N LYS A 232 9.02 18.55 11.47
CA LYS A 232 9.98 18.46 10.37
C LYS A 232 9.90 17.14 9.60
N ASN A 233 9.31 16.09 10.19
CA ASN A 233 9.19 14.75 9.62
C ASN A 233 10.55 14.12 9.20
N VAL A 234 11.60 14.36 9.99
CA VAL A 234 12.98 13.89 9.73
C VAL A 234 13.55 13.01 10.85
N LEU A 235 12.81 12.79 11.94
CA LEU A 235 13.20 11.83 12.97
C LEU A 235 12.93 10.40 12.48
N ALA A 236 13.96 9.74 11.97
CA ALA A 236 13.86 8.38 11.43
C ALA A 236 13.83 7.31 12.54
N ALA A 237 14.56 7.54 13.64
CA ALA A 237 14.51 6.66 14.80
C ALA A 237 14.91 7.38 16.09
N SER A 238 14.54 6.80 17.22
CA SER A 238 14.97 7.28 18.54
C SER A 238 15.12 6.16 19.56
N PHE A 239 16.03 6.34 20.50
CA PHE A 239 16.19 5.44 21.64
C PHE A 239 16.58 6.24 22.89
N PHE A 240 15.70 6.22 23.88
CA PHE A 240 15.91 6.84 25.19
C PHE A 240 16.22 5.73 26.19
N PHE A 241 17.49 5.61 26.56
CA PHE A 241 17.92 4.70 27.61
C PHE A 241 17.38 5.17 28.96
N ALA A 242 17.18 4.22 29.87
CA ALA A 242 16.74 4.48 31.24
C ALA A 242 17.27 3.38 32.15
N TRP A 243 18.09 3.72 33.13
CA TRP A 243 18.76 2.73 34.00
C TRP A 243 17.77 1.89 34.84
N ASP A 244 16.62 2.47 35.19
CA ASP A 244 15.58 1.88 36.03
C ASP A 244 14.55 1.06 35.25
N THR A 245 14.64 1.04 33.91
CA THR A 245 13.69 0.35 33.03
C THR A 245 14.37 -0.84 32.35
N ALA A 246 13.96 -2.07 32.66
CA ALA A 246 14.65 -3.29 32.22
C ALA A 246 14.82 -3.40 30.70
N GLU A 247 13.86 -2.92 29.92
CA GLU A 247 13.87 -2.99 28.46
C GLU A 247 14.79 -1.93 27.82
N ARG A 248 15.21 -0.93 28.60
CA ARG A 248 15.94 0.28 28.16
C ARG A 248 17.22 0.54 28.95
N ASN A 249 17.58 -0.30 29.91
CA ASN A 249 18.83 -0.18 30.67
C ASN A 249 20.01 -0.93 30.02
N HIS A 250 19.81 -1.44 28.80
CA HIS A 250 20.81 -2.22 28.09
C HIS A 250 20.75 -2.01 26.57
N ILE A 251 21.89 -2.19 25.91
CA ILE A 251 22.02 -2.01 24.45
C ILE A 251 21.37 -3.12 23.61
N LYS A 252 20.98 -4.26 24.21
CA LYS A 252 20.56 -5.46 23.45
C LYS A 252 19.41 -5.21 22.48
N SER A 253 18.45 -4.38 22.87
CA SER A 253 17.26 -4.05 22.07
C SER A 253 17.49 -2.88 21.11
N LEU A 254 18.61 -2.17 21.20
CA LEU A 254 18.89 -1.00 20.37
C LEU A 254 18.82 -1.34 18.86
N PRO A 255 19.49 -2.39 18.35
CA PRO A 255 19.50 -2.68 16.91
C PRO A 255 18.10 -2.98 16.36
N THR A 256 17.35 -3.85 17.02
CA THR A 256 16.00 -4.24 16.59
C THR A 256 15.02 -3.08 16.70
N THR A 257 15.17 -2.24 17.72
CA THR A 257 14.31 -1.05 17.93
C THR A 257 14.60 0.05 16.91
N LEU A 258 15.86 0.25 16.53
CA LEU A 258 16.23 1.18 15.45
C LEU A 258 15.76 0.65 14.09
N ALA A 259 16.03 -0.62 13.77
CA ALA A 259 15.61 -1.23 12.51
C ALA A 259 14.08 -1.19 12.33
N GLN A 260 13.31 -1.48 13.38
CA GLN A 260 11.84 -1.33 13.35
C GLN A 260 11.43 0.11 13.05
N GLN A 261 12.02 1.10 13.73
CA GLN A 261 11.67 2.50 13.50
C GLN A 261 12.04 2.98 12.09
N LEU A 262 13.20 2.56 11.57
CA LEU A 262 13.62 2.87 10.20
C LEU A 262 12.67 2.24 9.16
N ALA A 263 12.17 1.02 9.43
CA ALA A 263 11.17 0.39 8.59
C ALA A 263 9.80 1.10 8.65
N ASP A 264 9.40 1.58 9.83
CA ASP A 264 8.19 2.40 9.97
C ASP A 264 8.34 3.77 9.26
N TYR A 265 9.57 4.29 9.17
CA TYR A 265 9.87 5.60 8.60
C TYR A 265 9.95 5.60 7.07
N ASP A 266 10.45 4.53 6.44
CA ASP A 266 10.58 4.46 4.98
C ASP A 266 10.33 3.04 4.42
N ASP A 267 9.41 2.95 3.46
CA ASP A 267 9.01 1.70 2.82
C ASP A 267 10.15 0.97 2.10
N ARG A 268 11.17 1.69 1.60
CA ARG A 268 12.34 1.06 0.93
C ARG A 268 13.18 0.32 1.96
N PHE A 269 13.42 0.95 3.11
CA PHE A 269 14.11 0.31 4.23
C PHE A 269 13.30 -0.89 4.75
N CYS A 270 11.99 -0.73 4.91
CA CYS A 270 11.08 -1.81 5.29
C CYS A 270 11.24 -3.04 4.39
N ARG A 271 11.22 -2.85 3.06
CA ARG A 271 11.40 -3.96 2.11
C ARG A 271 12.75 -4.65 2.24
N LEU A 272 13.83 -3.90 2.45
CA LEU A 272 15.17 -4.47 2.67
C LEU A 272 15.20 -5.32 3.95
N LEU A 273 14.62 -4.80 5.04
CA LEU A 273 14.57 -5.47 6.33
C LEU A 273 13.71 -6.73 6.30
N VAL A 274 12.49 -6.65 5.73
CA VAL A 274 11.58 -7.79 5.57
C VAL A 274 12.24 -8.89 4.75
N LYS A 275 12.90 -8.54 3.64
CA LYS A 275 13.64 -9.50 2.83
C LYS A 275 14.75 -10.18 3.63
N LEU A 276 15.57 -9.40 4.34
CA LEU A 276 16.66 -9.92 5.17
C LEU A 276 16.15 -10.91 6.22
N ILE A 277 15.07 -10.57 6.95
CA ILE A 277 14.50 -11.44 7.99
C ILE A 277 13.86 -12.70 7.38
N THR A 278 13.24 -12.59 6.21
CA THR A 278 12.56 -13.70 5.54
C THR A 278 13.55 -14.72 4.97
N GLU A 279 14.67 -14.24 4.43
CA GLU A 279 15.72 -15.07 3.83
C GLU A 279 16.76 -15.55 4.85
N ASP A 280 16.74 -15.03 6.09
CA ASP A 280 17.71 -15.36 7.11
C ASP A 280 17.67 -16.85 7.51
N ARG A 281 18.84 -17.46 7.48
CA ARG A 281 19.09 -18.83 7.96
C ARG A 281 20.11 -18.87 9.10
N THR A 282 20.56 -17.71 9.56
CA THR A 282 21.67 -17.57 10.51
C THR A 282 21.22 -17.22 11.92
N GLY A 283 19.94 -16.93 12.13
CA GLY A 283 19.41 -16.54 13.44
C GLY A 283 19.79 -15.11 13.80
N ILE A 284 19.68 -14.18 12.84
CA ILE A 284 20.10 -12.77 12.99
C ILE A 284 19.49 -12.11 14.24
N LEU A 285 18.24 -12.45 14.59
CA LEU A 285 17.52 -11.89 15.73
C LEU A 285 18.03 -12.39 17.10
N ASP A 286 18.89 -13.40 17.12
CA ASP A 286 19.52 -13.94 18.33
C ASP A 286 21.06 -13.71 18.36
N MET A 287 21.60 -13.01 17.36
CA MET A 287 23.02 -12.63 17.31
C MET A 287 23.41 -11.64 18.41
N ASP A 288 24.73 -11.50 18.62
CA ASP A 288 25.29 -10.42 19.43
C ASP A 288 24.78 -9.04 18.94
N PRO A 289 24.41 -8.11 19.85
CA PRO A 289 23.86 -6.81 19.48
C PRO A 289 24.74 -5.99 18.53
N HIS A 290 26.06 -6.14 18.57
CA HIS A 290 26.95 -5.48 17.60
C HIS A 290 26.73 -6.01 16.18
N LEU A 291 26.67 -7.34 16.02
CA LEU A 291 26.39 -7.96 14.72
C LEU A 291 24.99 -7.61 14.23
N GLN A 292 24.02 -7.57 15.14
CA GLN A 292 22.66 -7.10 14.82
C GLN A 292 22.67 -5.66 14.33
N PHE A 293 23.37 -4.76 15.01
CA PHE A 293 23.48 -3.36 14.60
C PHE A 293 24.09 -3.25 13.21
N GLN A 294 25.18 -3.98 12.96
CA GLN A 294 25.83 -3.98 11.66
C GLN A 294 24.88 -4.46 10.56
N LYS A 295 24.21 -5.61 10.74
CA LYS A 295 23.37 -6.20 9.70
C LYS A 295 22.01 -5.52 9.53
N LEU A 296 21.34 -5.18 10.62
CA LEU A 296 19.97 -4.66 10.61
C LEU A 296 19.91 -3.15 10.40
N VAL A 297 20.97 -2.41 10.72
CA VAL A 297 20.99 -0.94 10.62
C VAL A 297 22.02 -0.49 9.59
N VAL A 298 23.30 -0.77 9.80
CA VAL A 298 24.38 -0.21 8.97
C VAL A 298 24.32 -0.73 7.53
N GLU A 299 24.30 -2.04 7.34
CA GLU A 299 24.31 -2.68 6.02
C GLU A 299 23.03 -2.40 5.23
N LEU A 300 21.88 -2.26 5.90
CA LEU A 300 20.64 -1.89 5.24
C LEU A 300 20.61 -0.41 4.85
N LEU A 301 21.07 0.49 5.72
CA LEU A 301 21.20 1.91 5.39
C LEU A 301 22.18 2.12 4.23
N ALA A 302 23.29 1.38 4.19
CA ALA A 302 24.26 1.45 3.08
C ALA A 302 23.69 0.99 1.72
N GLN A 303 22.61 0.21 1.72
CA GLN A 303 21.90 -0.22 0.51
C GLN A 303 20.82 0.77 0.06
N MET A 304 20.50 1.78 0.87
CA MET A 304 19.49 2.77 0.52
C MET A 304 19.98 3.65 -0.63
N PRO A 305 19.10 4.01 -1.57
CA PRO A 305 19.42 5.03 -2.56
C PRO A 305 19.71 6.38 -1.87
N PRO A 306 20.37 7.32 -2.56
CA PRO A 306 20.67 8.64 -2.00
C PRO A 306 19.44 9.28 -1.35
N ILE A 307 19.60 9.64 -0.07
CA ILE A 307 18.54 10.20 0.75
C ILE A 307 18.52 11.71 0.55
N GLN A 308 17.40 12.25 0.07
CA GLN A 308 17.27 13.68 -0.24
C GLN A 308 17.04 14.57 0.99
N THR A 309 16.50 13.99 2.07
CA THR A 309 16.20 14.67 3.34
C THR A 309 16.95 13.98 4.48
N PRO A 310 17.53 14.70 5.43
CA PRO A 310 18.32 14.08 6.49
C PRO A 310 17.46 13.12 7.32
N TRP A 311 17.97 11.91 7.57
CA TRP A 311 17.37 10.96 8.50
C TRP A 311 18.07 11.10 9.84
N ILE A 312 17.34 11.57 10.85
CA ILE A 312 17.92 11.83 12.16
C ILE A 312 17.59 10.70 13.11
N ILE A 313 18.64 10.16 13.73
CA ILE A 313 18.54 9.18 14.82
C ILE A 313 18.89 9.88 16.13
N CYS A 314 17.97 9.88 17.09
CA CYS A 314 18.19 10.48 18.42
C CYS A 314 18.48 9.39 19.45
N LEU A 315 19.67 9.42 20.05
CA LEU A 315 20.05 8.53 21.14
C LEU A 315 20.27 9.35 22.41
N ASP A 316 19.49 9.08 23.45
CA ASP A 316 19.58 9.78 24.74
C ASP A 316 20.04 8.84 25.86
N ALA A 317 20.75 9.39 26.85
CA ALA A 317 21.22 8.69 28.05
C ALA A 317 22.09 7.44 27.74
N LEU A 318 22.99 7.52 26.76
CA LEU A 318 23.92 6.43 26.41
C LEU A 318 24.76 5.93 27.61
N ASP A 319 24.97 6.76 28.62
CA ASP A 319 25.62 6.40 29.88
C ASP A 319 24.78 5.49 30.79
N GLU A 320 23.47 5.40 30.57
CA GLU A 320 22.54 4.56 31.33
C GLU A 320 22.35 3.15 30.75
N CYS A 321 23.03 2.81 29.64
CA CYS A 321 22.86 1.51 28.96
C CYS A 321 23.64 0.33 29.61
N GLY A 322 24.01 0.45 30.89
CA GLY A 322 24.79 -0.51 31.68
C GLY A 322 26.30 -0.29 31.61
N LYS A 323 27.07 -1.01 32.45
CA LYS A 323 28.54 -0.82 32.57
C LYS A 323 29.25 -0.95 31.22
N ASP A 324 30.03 0.07 30.86
CA ASP A 324 30.89 0.19 29.67
C ASP A 324 30.21 0.12 28.29
N ARG A 325 28.88 0.09 28.22
CA ARG A 325 28.16 -0.07 26.95
C ARG A 325 27.94 1.23 26.18
N GLY A 326 27.93 2.38 26.85
CA GLY A 326 27.82 3.68 26.17
C GLY A 326 29.02 3.94 25.26
N ALA A 327 30.22 3.61 25.74
CA ALA A 327 31.45 3.69 24.95
C ALA A 327 31.44 2.70 23.77
N LEU A 328 30.89 1.50 23.93
CA LEU A 328 30.72 0.54 22.84
C LEU A 328 29.76 1.08 21.78
N CYS A 329 28.61 1.63 22.17
CA CYS A 329 27.66 2.23 21.23
C CYS A 329 28.31 3.35 20.40
N LEU A 330 29.09 4.22 21.05
CA LEU A 330 29.82 5.29 20.37
C LEU A 330 30.86 4.75 19.38
N ARG A 331 31.56 3.66 19.73
CA ARG A 331 32.47 2.98 18.80
C ARG A 331 31.73 2.40 17.60
N TRP A 332 30.61 1.72 17.82
CA TRP A 332 29.80 1.17 16.72
C TRP A 332 29.35 2.25 15.74
N LEU A 333 28.96 3.41 16.25
CA LEU A 333 28.57 4.55 15.43
C LEU A 333 29.80 5.11 14.69
N SER A 334 30.88 5.38 15.41
CA SER A 334 32.12 5.94 14.85
C SER A 334 32.70 5.07 13.72
N ASP A 335 32.73 3.75 13.91
CA ASP A 335 33.30 2.79 12.95
C ASP A 335 32.46 2.66 11.66
N ASN A 336 31.20 3.10 11.70
CA ASN A 336 30.24 2.92 10.61
C ASN A 336 29.69 4.22 10.02
N MET A 337 30.01 5.39 10.60
CA MET A 337 29.60 6.70 10.09
C MET A 337 29.92 6.91 8.61
N GLY A 338 31.06 6.39 8.12
CA GLY A 338 31.42 6.50 6.70
C GLY A 338 30.60 5.61 5.75
N LYS A 339 29.85 4.64 6.28
CA LYS A 339 29.05 3.68 5.49
C LYS A 339 27.56 4.01 5.49
N ILE A 340 27.12 4.79 6.47
CA ILE A 340 25.74 5.26 6.58
C ILE A 340 25.61 6.48 5.65
N PRO A 341 24.68 6.46 4.68
CA PRO A 341 24.49 7.54 3.71
C PRO A 341 24.09 8.87 4.35
#